data_AF-A0A1Z9LQG9-F1
#
_entry.id   AF-A0A1Z9LQG9-F1
#
_cell.length_a   1.000
_cell.length_b   1.000
_cell.length_c   1.000
_cell.angle_alpha   90.00
_cell.angle_beta   90.00
_cell.angle_gamma   90.00
#
_symmetry.space_group_name_H-M   'P 1'
#
loop_
_entity.id
_entity.type
_entity.pdbx_description
1 polymer ?
#
loop_
_entity_poly.entity_id
_entity_poly.type
_entity_poly.pdbx_seq_one_letter_code
_entity_poly.pdbx_strand_id
1 'polypeptide(L)'
;MPKLTSKKLKVKKLIKRGVNASGERQYKTTYKAIKQYFKYINEGMFGGKLSPFNEVEIKNLARQKCVGQVNILEWKRKGTRRYHLEMLPKYPSFQYFLDTLCHEMVHLYQMQNLGDTGNHNKIFWSFEKKAKTLGLGL
;
A
#
# COMPACT_ATOMS: atom_id res chain seq x y z
N MET A 1 -27.54 1.06 2.00
CA MET A 1 -26.06 0.93 2.04
C MET A 1 -25.55 1.44 3.39
N PRO A 2 -24.65 0.73 4.10
CA PRO A 2 -24.12 1.21 5.37
C PRO A 2 -23.33 2.51 5.15
N LYS A 3 -23.65 3.56 5.92
CA LYS A 3 -22.94 4.85 5.89
C LYS A 3 -21.48 4.63 6.28
N LEU A 4 -20.52 5.19 5.53
CA LEU A 4 -19.12 5.16 5.93
C LEU A 4 -18.97 5.86 7.29
N THR A 5 -18.16 5.26 8.16
CA THR A 5 -17.70 5.92 9.39
C THR A 5 -17.00 7.25 9.07
N SER A 6 -17.16 8.25 9.95
CA SER A 6 -16.53 9.59 9.81
C SER A 6 -15.03 9.53 9.47
N LYS A 7 -14.29 8.59 10.09
CA LYS A 7 -12.86 8.40 9.85
C LYS A 7 -12.53 7.99 8.40
N LYS A 8 -13.26 7.01 7.85
CA LYS A 8 -13.09 6.56 6.44
C LYS A 8 -13.43 7.66 5.44
N LEU A 9 -14.47 8.47 5.72
CA LEU A 9 -14.81 9.63 4.90
C LEU A 9 -13.67 10.67 4.87
N LYS A 10 -13.05 10.92 6.03
CA LYS A 10 -11.89 11.82 6.13
C LYS A 10 -10.71 11.30 5.31
N VAL A 11 -10.36 10.02 5.45
CA VAL A 11 -9.28 9.38 4.68
C VAL A 11 -9.56 9.47 3.18
N LYS A 12 -10.77 9.13 2.73
CA LYS A 12 -11.18 9.24 1.32
C LYS A 12 -10.99 10.65 0.78
N LYS A 13 -11.38 11.69 1.55
CA LYS A 13 -11.18 13.09 1.16
C LYS A 13 -9.69 13.45 1.04
N LEU A 14 -8.84 12.95 1.92
CA LEU A 14 -7.39 13.19 1.87
C LEU A 14 -6.75 12.54 0.64
N ILE A 15 -7.11 11.29 0.33
CA ILE A 15 -6.66 10.59 -0.88
C ILE A 15 -7.08 11.36 -2.13
N LYS A 16 -8.37 11.72 -2.22
CA LYS A 16 -8.90 12.49 -3.37
C LYS A 16 -8.21 13.84 -3.54
N ARG A 17 -7.91 14.55 -2.44
CA ARG A 17 -7.13 15.80 -2.49
C ARG A 17 -5.73 15.58 -3.05
N GLY A 18 -5.06 14.50 -2.66
CA GLY A 18 -3.74 14.13 -3.19
C GLY A 18 -3.76 13.86 -4.69
N VAL A 19 -4.73 13.07 -5.15
CA VAL A 19 -4.94 12.77 -6.57
C VAL A 19 -5.19 14.04 -7.37
N ASN A 20 -6.13 14.87 -6.93
CA ASN A 20 -6.45 16.13 -7.61
C ASN A 20 -5.27 17.12 -7.64
N ALA A 21 -4.48 17.20 -6.58
CA ALA A 21 -3.32 18.10 -6.51
C ALA A 21 -2.16 17.65 -7.40
N SER A 22 -2.02 16.34 -7.63
CA SER A 22 -0.99 15.82 -8.54
C SER A 22 -1.39 15.96 -10.01
N GLY A 23 -2.68 15.85 -10.34
CA GLY A 23 -3.17 15.82 -11.72
C GLY A 23 -2.77 14.55 -12.47
N GLU A 24 -2.93 14.55 -13.79
CA GLU A 24 -2.69 13.39 -14.69
C GLU A 24 -1.23 13.24 -15.13
N ARG A 25 -0.29 13.91 -14.48
CA ARG A 25 1.14 13.83 -14.82
C ARG A 25 1.82 12.63 -14.17
N GLN A 26 2.93 12.24 -14.79
CA GLN A 26 3.89 11.31 -14.21
C GLN A 26 4.25 11.74 -12.78
N TYR A 27 4.16 10.81 -11.84
CA TYR A 27 4.43 11.07 -10.43
C TYR A 27 5.83 10.60 -10.05
N LYS A 28 6.58 11.44 -9.33
CA LYS A 28 7.86 11.07 -8.72
C LYS A 28 7.64 10.58 -7.30
N THR A 29 8.02 9.34 -7.04
CA THR A 29 7.88 8.70 -5.73
C THR A 29 8.78 9.37 -4.70
N THR A 30 8.26 9.57 -3.49
CA THR A 30 9.03 10.13 -2.37
C THR A 30 8.74 9.36 -1.08
N TYR A 31 9.76 9.22 -0.22
CA TYR A 31 9.59 8.59 1.10
C TYR A 31 8.53 9.29 1.95
N LYS A 32 8.43 10.62 1.84
CA LYS A 32 7.40 11.41 2.53
C LYS A 32 6.00 11.00 2.10
N ALA A 33 5.77 10.85 0.79
CA ALA A 33 4.48 10.40 0.28
C ALA A 33 4.18 8.96 0.71
N ILE A 34 5.13 8.04 0.58
CA ILE A 34 4.95 6.65 1.03
C ILE A 34 4.50 6.62 2.50
N LYS A 35 5.25 7.28 3.40
CA LYS A 35 4.91 7.33 4.83
C LYS A 35 3.55 7.95 5.10
N GLN A 36 3.22 9.05 4.41
CA GLN A 36 1.97 9.77 4.61
C GLN A 36 0.76 8.94 4.16
N TYR A 37 0.81 8.39 2.94
CA TYR A 37 -0.31 7.65 2.38
C TYR A 37 -0.42 6.25 2.96
N PHE A 38 0.68 5.64 3.40
CA PHE A 38 0.64 4.43 4.23
C PHE A 38 -0.23 4.65 5.47
N LYS A 39 -0.03 5.75 6.21
CA LYS A 39 -0.84 6.05 7.40
C LYS A 39 -2.32 6.19 7.05
N TYR A 40 -2.63 6.91 5.99
CA TYR A 40 -4.02 7.12 5.55
C TYR A 40 -4.69 5.81 5.16
N ILE A 41 -4.02 4.98 4.36
CA ILE A 41 -4.52 3.68 3.91
C ILE A 41 -4.66 2.72 5.10
N ASN A 42 -3.67 2.68 6.01
CA ASN A 42 -3.69 1.85 7.21
C ASN A 42 -4.91 2.17 8.08
N GLU A 43 -5.16 3.45 8.34
CA GLU A 43 -6.34 3.90 9.08
C GLU A 43 -7.66 3.57 8.38
N GLY A 44 -7.71 3.68 7.05
CA GLY A 44 -8.94 3.50 6.26
C GLY A 44 -9.32 2.04 5.97
N MET A 45 -8.34 1.19 5.66
CA MET A 45 -8.54 -0.20 5.23
C MET A 45 -8.27 -1.23 6.32
N PHE A 46 -7.20 -1.02 7.10
CA PHE A 46 -6.69 -1.98 8.07
C PHE A 46 -7.02 -1.58 9.53
N GLY A 47 -7.68 -0.45 9.73
CA GLY A 47 -8.06 0.04 11.05
C GLY A 47 -6.87 0.44 11.92
N GLY A 48 -5.71 0.75 11.32
CA GLY A 48 -4.48 1.06 12.05
C GLY A 48 -3.72 -0.16 12.57
N LYS A 49 -4.10 -1.38 12.16
CA LYS A 49 -3.48 -2.64 12.63
C LYS A 49 -2.19 -3.01 11.90
N LEU A 50 -1.91 -2.36 10.77
CA LEU A 50 -0.71 -2.64 9.97
C LEU A 50 0.49 -1.91 10.59
N SER A 51 1.55 -2.64 10.93
CA SER A 51 2.82 -2.00 11.24
C SER A 51 3.43 -1.45 9.94
N PRO A 52 4.17 -0.33 9.98
CA PRO A 52 4.90 0.13 8.81
C PRO A 52 5.92 -0.92 8.35
N PHE A 53 6.23 -0.90 7.05
CA PHE A 53 7.37 -1.63 6.51
C PHE A 53 8.63 -1.30 7.31
N ASN A 54 9.47 -2.31 7.53
CA ASN A 54 10.71 -2.14 8.29
C ASN A 54 11.68 -1.21 7.55
N GLU A 55 11.75 -1.40 6.22
CA GLU A 55 12.60 -0.64 5.32
C GLU A 55 11.78 -0.29 4.07
N VAL A 56 12.13 0.83 3.44
CA VAL A 56 11.53 1.29 2.18
C VAL A 56 12.67 1.70 1.26
N GLU A 57 12.69 1.16 0.05
CA GLU A 57 13.66 1.49 -0.98
C GLU A 57 12.94 1.97 -2.26
N ILE A 58 13.39 3.10 -2.80
CA ILE A 58 12.92 3.60 -4.09
C ILE A 58 13.98 3.27 -5.14
N LYS A 59 13.70 2.28 -5.99
CA LYS A 59 14.68 1.79 -6.97
C LYS A 59 14.03 1.38 -8.29
N ASN A 60 14.86 1.30 -9.32
CA ASN A 60 14.39 0.83 -10.62
C ASN A 60 14.18 -0.70 -10.59
N LEU A 61 12.94 -1.12 -10.81
CA LEU A 61 12.50 -2.51 -10.76
C LEU A 61 12.33 -3.14 -12.16
N ALA A 62 12.84 -2.50 -13.21
CA ALA A 62 12.67 -2.96 -14.59
C ALA A 62 13.16 -4.41 -14.81
N ARG A 63 14.21 -4.84 -14.11
CA ARG A 63 14.74 -6.21 -14.22
C ARG A 63 13.81 -7.24 -13.57
N GLN A 64 13.10 -6.85 -12.52
CA GLN A 64 12.15 -7.67 -11.78
C GLN A 64 10.78 -7.73 -12.46
N LYS A 65 10.55 -6.91 -13.51
CA LYS A 65 9.27 -6.80 -14.25
C LYS A 65 8.08 -6.49 -13.34
N CYS A 66 8.31 -5.78 -12.23
CA CYS A 66 7.27 -5.35 -11.30
C CYS A 66 7.31 -3.83 -11.07
N VAL A 67 6.19 -3.30 -10.59
CA VAL A 67 6.03 -1.86 -10.30
C VAL A 67 6.19 -1.53 -8.81
N GLY A 68 6.06 -2.54 -7.95
CA GLY A 68 6.36 -2.54 -6.53
C GLY A 68 6.48 -3.98 -6.05
N GLN A 69 7.12 -4.18 -4.90
CA GLN A 69 7.17 -5.51 -4.25
C GLN A 69 7.46 -5.39 -2.75
N VAL A 70 7.05 -6.40 -1.99
CA VAL A 70 7.45 -6.59 -0.59
C VAL A 70 8.38 -7.79 -0.48
N ASN A 71 9.62 -7.55 -0.10
CA ASN A 71 10.61 -8.60 0.18
C ASN A 71 10.57 -9.00 1.66
N ILE A 72 10.52 -10.30 1.91
CA ILE A 72 10.62 -10.86 3.26
C ILE A 72 12.09 -11.20 3.53
N LEU A 73 12.69 -10.51 4.49
CA LEU A 73 13.99 -10.86 5.03
C LEU A 73 13.77 -11.67 6.32
N GLU A 74 13.91 -12.99 6.20
CA GLU A 74 13.74 -13.90 7.33
C GLU A 74 15.09 -14.32 7.92
N TRP A 75 15.24 -14.12 9.23
CA TRP A 75 16.35 -14.62 10.02
C TRP A 75 15.92 -15.87 10.80
N LYS A 76 15.99 -17.02 10.12
CA LYS A 76 15.48 -18.32 10.61
C LYS A 76 15.93 -18.66 12.02
N ARG A 77 17.21 -18.48 12.35
CA ARG A 77 17.76 -18.79 13.68
C ARG A 77 17.19 -17.94 14.81
N LYS A 78 16.78 -16.69 14.53
CA LYS A 78 16.20 -15.77 15.53
C LYS A 78 14.68 -15.66 15.44
N GLY A 79 14.03 -16.40 14.53
CA GLY A 79 12.60 -16.32 14.28
C GLY A 79 12.09 -14.93 13.88
N THR A 80 12.97 -14.05 13.37
CA THR A 80 12.63 -12.66 13.06
C THR A 80 12.37 -12.50 11.56
N ARG A 81 11.25 -11.88 11.19
CA ARG A 81 10.93 -11.50 9.81
C ARG A 81 10.90 -9.99 9.69
N ARG A 82 11.51 -9.45 8.64
CA ARG A 82 11.40 -8.05 8.24
C ARG A 82 10.77 -7.96 6.86
N TYR A 83 9.94 -6.94 6.67
CA TYR A 83 9.26 -6.66 5.41
C TYR A 83 9.83 -5.38 4.82
N HIS A 84 10.43 -5.51 3.63
CA HIS A 84 11.06 -4.42 2.91
C HIS A 84 10.20 -4.06 1.70
N LEU A 85 9.67 -2.84 1.67
CA LEU A 85 8.92 -2.32 0.53
C LEU A 85 9.89 -1.74 -0.52
N GLU A 86 9.74 -2.18 -1.75
CA GLU A 86 10.41 -1.58 -2.91
C GLU A 86 9.37 -0.95 -3.85
N MET A 87 9.62 0.29 -4.27
CA MET A 87 8.74 1.01 -5.19
C MET A 87 9.52 1.67 -6.32
N LEU A 88 8.89 1.81 -7.49
CA LEU A 88 9.49 2.54 -8.60
C LEU A 88 9.75 4.01 -8.27
N PRO A 89 10.81 4.63 -8.84
CA PRO A 89 11.10 6.05 -8.66
C PRO A 89 10.07 6.97 -9.33
N LYS A 90 9.38 6.46 -10.35
CA LYS A 90 8.35 7.19 -11.09
C LYS A 90 7.20 6.26 -11.44
N TYR A 91 5.99 6.78 -11.37
CA TYR A 91 4.76 6.11 -11.78
C TYR A 91 4.02 6.92 -12.84
N PRO A 92 3.21 6.29 -13.70
CA PRO A 92 2.43 6.98 -14.74
C PRO A 92 1.54 8.10 -14.19
N SER A 93 0.99 7.89 -12.99
CA SER A 93 0.17 8.89 -12.29
C SER A 93 0.29 8.72 -10.78
N PHE A 94 -0.20 9.71 -10.03
CA PHE A 94 -0.29 9.61 -8.58
C PHE A 94 -1.28 8.53 -8.12
N GLN A 95 -2.37 8.35 -8.86
CA GLN A 95 -3.32 7.27 -8.60
C GLN A 95 -2.63 5.91 -8.72
N TYR A 96 -1.84 5.70 -9.77
CA TYR A 96 -1.12 4.44 -9.97
C TYR A 96 -0.11 4.16 -8.84
N PHE A 97 0.58 5.21 -8.35
CA PHE A 97 1.43 5.11 -7.16
C PHE A 97 0.63 4.67 -5.92
N LEU A 98 -0.54 5.27 -5.68
CA LEU A 98 -1.38 4.93 -4.53
C LEU A 98 -1.96 3.52 -4.61
N ASP A 99 -2.38 3.10 -5.81
CA ASP A 99 -2.88 1.75 -6.06
C ASP A 99 -1.78 0.72 -5.82
N THR A 100 -0.55 0.99 -6.31
CA THR A 100 0.61 0.14 -6.05
C THR A 100 0.92 0.06 -4.55
N LEU A 101 0.94 1.19 -3.83
CA LEU A 101 1.16 1.20 -2.38
C LEU A 101 0.05 0.42 -1.64
N CYS A 102 -1.20 0.59 -2.04
CA CYS A 102 -2.35 -0.11 -1.49
C CYS A 102 -2.23 -1.62 -1.69
N HIS A 103 -1.83 -2.05 -2.89
CA HIS A 103 -1.57 -3.43 -3.26
C HIS A 103 -0.50 -4.06 -2.34
N GLU A 104 0.67 -3.43 -2.23
CA GLU A 104 1.76 -3.93 -1.36
C GLU A 104 1.37 -3.95 0.13
N MET A 105 0.50 -3.03 0.58
CA MET A 105 0.00 -3.05 1.96
C MET A 105 -0.95 -4.22 2.25
N VAL A 106 -1.69 -4.71 1.25
CA VAL A 106 -2.52 -5.92 1.40
C VAL A 106 -1.61 -7.15 1.55
N HIS A 107 -0.55 -7.24 0.72
CA HIS A 107 0.46 -8.29 0.86
C HIS A 107 1.12 -8.26 2.24
N LEU A 108 1.50 -7.06 2.72
CA LEU A 108 2.03 -6.91 4.07
C LEU A 108 1.05 -7.44 5.13
N TYR A 109 -0.24 -7.12 5.02
CA TYR A 109 -1.23 -7.58 5.98
C TYR A 109 -1.39 -9.10 5.98
N GLN A 110 -1.44 -9.71 4.79
CA GLN A 110 -1.48 -11.17 4.63
C GLN A 110 -0.30 -11.82 5.34
N MET A 111 0.92 -11.35 5.07
CA MET A 111 2.13 -11.96 5.61
C MET A 111 2.33 -11.68 7.10
N GLN A 112 2.13 -10.43 7.53
CA GLN A 112 2.46 -10.00 8.89
C GLN A 112 1.36 -10.31 9.89
N ASN A 113 0.09 -10.10 9.54
CA ASN A 113 -1.02 -10.23 10.48
C ASN A 113 -1.72 -11.58 10.41
N LEU A 114 -1.66 -12.27 9.26
CA LEU A 114 -2.36 -13.54 9.04
C LEU A 114 -1.42 -14.74 8.86
N GLY A 115 -0.12 -14.50 8.66
CA GLY A 115 0.87 -15.56 8.38
C GLY A 115 0.68 -16.22 7.02
N ASP A 116 -0.02 -15.56 6.09
CA ASP A 116 -0.29 -16.02 4.73
C ASP A 116 0.91 -15.76 3.79
N THR A 117 0.87 -16.33 2.58
CA THR A 117 2.00 -16.28 1.63
C THR A 117 2.10 -14.97 0.84
N GLY A 118 1.09 -14.11 0.90
CA GLY A 118 1.05 -12.86 0.10
C GLY A 118 0.65 -13.06 -1.36
N ASN A 119 -0.06 -14.14 -1.69
CA ASN A 119 -0.61 -14.36 -3.03
C ASN A 119 -1.98 -13.66 -3.20
N HIS A 120 -2.41 -13.43 -4.45
CA HIS A 120 -3.73 -12.88 -4.80
C HIS A 120 -4.89 -13.87 -4.59
N ASN A 121 -5.01 -14.39 -3.38
CA ASN A 121 -6.02 -15.35 -2.98
C ASN A 121 -7.31 -14.64 -2.49
N LYS A 122 -8.25 -15.41 -1.92
CA LYS A 122 -9.52 -14.88 -1.39
C LYS A 122 -9.32 -13.78 -0.35
N ILE A 123 -8.25 -13.83 0.45
CA ILE A 123 -7.95 -12.81 1.46
C ILE A 123 -7.58 -11.50 0.76
N PHE A 124 -6.69 -11.55 -0.23
CA PHE A 124 -6.30 -10.37 -1.02
C PHE A 124 -7.54 -9.68 -1.61
N TRP A 125 -8.36 -10.42 -2.35
CA TRP A 125 -9.55 -9.86 -3.01
C TRP A 125 -10.64 -9.42 -2.02
N SER A 126 -10.63 -9.90 -0.78
CA SER A 126 -11.54 -9.39 0.26
C SER A 126 -11.33 -7.90 0.59
N PHE A 127 -10.16 -7.33 0.25
CA PHE A 127 -9.85 -5.92 0.45
C PHE A 127 -10.32 -5.01 -0.69
N GLU A 128 -10.71 -5.56 -1.84
CA GLU A 128 -11.09 -4.79 -3.03
C GLU A 128 -12.21 -3.79 -2.72
N LYS A 129 -13.27 -4.24 -2.04
CA LYS A 129 -14.38 -3.36 -1.64
C LYS A 129 -13.93 -2.23 -0.70
N LYS A 130 -12.95 -2.49 0.18
CA LYS A 130 -12.39 -1.48 1.10
C LYS A 130 -11.52 -0.48 0.35
N ALA A 131 -10.68 -0.94 -0.58
CA ALA A 131 -9.87 -0.09 -1.46
C ALA A 131 -10.75 0.83 -2.32
N LYS A 132 -11.73 0.26 -3.03
CA LYS A 132 -12.71 1.01 -3.84
C LYS A 132 -13.47 2.06 -3.03
N THR A 133 -13.80 1.76 -1.78
CA THR A 133 -14.44 2.71 -0.87
C THR A 133 -13.61 3.98 -0.67
N LEU A 134 -12.28 3.85 -0.62
CA LEU A 134 -11.33 4.95 -0.49
C LEU A 134 -10.94 5.60 -1.83
N GLY A 135 -11.35 5.04 -2.96
CA GLY A 135 -10.94 5.49 -4.29
C GLY A 135 -9.59 4.92 -4.76
N LEU A 136 -9.27 3.70 -4.32
CA LEU A 136 -8.05 2.97 -4.66
C LEU A 136 -8.39 1.68 -5.43
N GLY A 137 -7.47 1.23 -6.27
CA GLY A 137 -7.46 -0.06 -6.95
C GLY A 137 -6.55 -1.09 -6.27
N LEU A 138 -6.82 -2.37 -6.55
CA LEU A 138 -5.95 -3.52 -6.21
C LEU A 138 -5.66 -4.32 -7.46
#